data_AF-A0A8S9U1B3-F1
#
_entry.id   AF-A0A8S9U1B3-F1
#
_cell.length_a   1.000
_cell.length_b   1.000
_cell.length_c   1.000
_cell.angle_alpha   90.00
_cell.angle_beta   90.00
_cell.angle_gamma   90.00
#
_symmetry.space_group_name_H-M   'P 1'
#
loop_
_entity.id
_entity.type
_entity.pdbx_description
1 polymer ?
#
loop_
_entity_poly.entity_id
_entity_poly.type
_entity_poly.pdbx_seq_one_letter_code
_entity_poly.pdbx_strand_id
1 'polypeptide(L)'
;MMLPCVQNSVETMLFHIHEMPVIAQQSEQWEQQRCVVRDLTVNCAILSGVCAHYYSISDDMKQQMAGWHILHLFINMSEYMVQHRLHTRGDAFVELQCEALTSIRFCLSCIPFVIKSGASQDVLNASESVLQVLLHTLDTSIVPSPLAVMQNSMQLLANLGFVLSYEDMVQIPSMTQLEAHIHQFSLHLPLAIQGDLYTSMSNSILNSAISLRGNSGVSNTVQSWENAYGSLLVPIRESIDQSAVALHQNEQRVLEHAMVAQLRRDCYLVRCLARSVETKPKVAKDAFFSVFQASFPSLMALLTTYFTTIRKMATSNTPQSKNQIKSALKVVNEIVRLYAQLLKSIRKEMHKETVSEIMRTFVDIFNDSQLSGVLYN
;
A
#
# COMPACT_ATOMS: atom_id res chain seq x y z
N MET A 1 -6.47 34.82 -4.68
CA MET A 1 -7.94 34.82 -4.55
C MET A 1 -8.56 33.44 -4.40
N MET A 2 -7.86 32.33 -4.70
CA MET A 2 -8.47 30.99 -4.64
C MET A 2 -8.80 30.46 -3.24
N LEU A 3 -7.95 30.74 -2.24
CA LEU A 3 -8.18 30.25 -0.88
C LEU A 3 -9.55 30.70 -0.29
N PRO A 4 -9.92 31.99 -0.31
CA PRO A 4 -11.25 32.43 0.11
C PRO A 4 -12.41 31.75 -0.65
N CYS A 5 -12.25 31.47 -1.95
CA CYS A 5 -13.28 30.79 -2.75
C CYS A 5 -13.50 29.34 -2.27
N VAL A 6 -12.41 28.62 -2.01
CA VAL A 6 -12.48 27.25 -1.48
C VAL A 6 -13.07 27.27 -0.08
N GLN A 7 -12.59 28.12 0.82
CA GLN A 7 -13.11 28.25 2.20
C GLN A 7 -14.61 28.54 2.21
N ASN A 8 -15.07 29.52 1.44
CA ASN A 8 -16.48 29.86 1.37
C ASN A 8 -17.33 28.69 0.84
N SER A 9 -16.86 27.98 -0.19
CA SER A 9 -17.58 26.83 -0.75
C SER A 9 -17.62 25.65 0.23
N VAL A 10 -16.54 25.43 0.98
CA VAL A 10 -16.47 24.39 2.01
C VAL A 10 -17.42 24.70 3.16
N GLU A 11 -17.38 25.93 3.67
CA GLU A 11 -18.22 26.37 4.79
C GLU A 11 -19.70 26.39 4.42
N THR A 12 -20.06 26.95 3.27
CA THR A 12 -21.48 27.13 2.89
C THR A 12 -22.13 25.86 2.36
N MET A 13 -21.36 24.95 1.78
CA MET A 13 -21.89 23.77 1.09
C MET A 13 -21.35 22.46 1.65
N LEU A 14 -20.04 22.24 1.65
CA LEU A 14 -19.48 20.94 2.01
C LEU A 14 -19.86 20.56 3.44
N PHE A 15 -19.65 21.46 4.42
CA PHE A 15 -19.86 21.16 5.83
C PHE A 15 -21.33 21.04 6.26
N HIS A 16 -22.28 21.35 5.39
CA HIS A 16 -23.71 21.15 5.64
C HIS A 16 -24.35 20.08 4.75
N ILE A 17 -23.57 19.46 3.86
CA ILE A 17 -24.12 18.56 2.85
C ILE A 17 -24.77 17.32 3.47
N HIS A 18 -24.27 16.83 4.62
CA HIS A 18 -24.82 15.66 5.31
C HIS A 18 -26.25 15.91 5.83
N GLU A 19 -26.60 17.17 6.10
CA GLU A 19 -27.92 17.61 6.57
C GLU A 19 -28.93 17.69 5.41
N MET A 20 -28.45 17.83 4.18
CA MET A 20 -29.29 17.88 2.98
C MET A 20 -29.74 16.46 2.58
N PRO A 21 -31.01 16.29 2.14
CA PRO A 21 -31.48 15.01 1.64
C PRO A 21 -30.69 14.56 0.41
N VAL A 22 -30.54 13.24 0.25
CA VAL A 22 -29.96 12.67 -0.97
C VAL A 22 -30.93 12.96 -2.12
N ILE A 23 -30.46 13.74 -3.10
CA ILE A 23 -31.28 14.20 -4.21
C ILE A 23 -31.38 13.06 -5.25
N ALA A 24 -32.58 12.84 -5.78
CA ALA A 24 -32.81 11.86 -6.83
C ALA A 24 -31.95 12.17 -8.08
N GLN A 25 -31.32 11.14 -8.63
CA GLN A 25 -30.51 11.24 -9.84
C GLN A 25 -31.33 11.82 -11.00
N GLN A 26 -30.70 12.64 -11.85
CA GLN A 26 -31.31 13.29 -13.02
C GLN A 26 -32.33 14.40 -12.72
N SER A 27 -32.41 14.89 -11.48
CA SER A 27 -33.12 16.13 -11.17
C SER A 27 -32.23 17.35 -11.41
N GLU A 28 -32.84 18.50 -11.68
CA GLU A 28 -32.10 19.77 -11.84
C GLU A 28 -31.27 20.11 -10.59
N GLN A 29 -31.82 19.87 -9.39
CA GLN A 29 -31.13 20.08 -8.12
C GLN A 29 -29.91 19.16 -7.96
N TRP A 30 -29.99 17.93 -8.48
CA TRP A 30 -28.86 16.98 -8.47
C TRP A 30 -27.74 17.43 -9.42
N GLU A 31 -28.10 17.91 -10.62
CA GLU A 31 -27.12 18.48 -11.56
C GLU A 31 -26.45 19.73 -11.00
N GLN A 32 -27.22 20.64 -10.40
CA GLN A 32 -26.68 21.84 -9.73
C GLN A 32 -25.71 21.46 -8.61
N GLN A 33 -26.07 20.53 -7.72
CA GLN A 33 -25.18 20.06 -6.67
C GLN A 33 -23.90 19.45 -7.26
N ARG A 34 -23.99 18.63 -8.31
CA ARG A 34 -22.81 18.08 -8.99
C ARG A 34 -21.90 19.16 -9.57
N CYS A 35 -22.46 20.20 -10.18
CA CYS A 35 -21.68 21.32 -10.70
C CYS A 35 -20.93 22.02 -9.57
N VAL A 36 -21.60 22.34 -8.46
CA VAL A 36 -20.96 22.98 -7.30
C VAL A 36 -19.84 22.11 -6.70
N VAL A 37 -20.07 20.79 -6.56
CA VAL A 37 -19.02 19.86 -6.10
C VAL A 37 -17.84 19.86 -7.06
N ARG A 38 -18.08 19.82 -8.38
CA ARG A 38 -17.02 19.82 -9.39
C ARG A 38 -16.24 21.12 -9.43
N ASP A 39 -16.92 22.26 -9.30
CA ASP A 39 -16.27 23.56 -9.20
C ASP A 39 -15.38 23.61 -7.96
N LEU A 40 -15.85 23.10 -6.82
CA LEU A 40 -15.03 22.95 -5.62
C LEU A 40 -13.82 22.04 -5.87
N THR A 41 -13.99 20.88 -6.51
CA THR A 41 -12.90 19.98 -6.89
C THR A 41 -11.83 20.71 -7.72
N VAL A 42 -12.25 21.42 -8.77
CA VAL A 42 -11.32 22.20 -9.63
C VAL A 42 -10.62 23.30 -8.84
N ASN A 43 -11.35 24.01 -7.97
CA ASN A 43 -10.77 25.06 -7.15
C ASN A 43 -9.75 24.52 -6.14
N CYS A 44 -9.99 23.32 -5.57
CA CYS A 44 -9.02 22.61 -4.73
C CYS A 44 -7.76 22.26 -5.52
N ALA A 45 -7.90 21.70 -6.73
CA ALA A 45 -6.77 21.34 -7.59
C ALA A 45 -5.92 22.57 -7.97
N ILE A 46 -6.56 23.69 -8.29
CA ILE A 46 -5.86 24.95 -8.59
C ILE A 46 -5.15 25.46 -7.34
N LEU A 47 -5.84 25.46 -6.19
CA LEU A 47 -5.27 25.93 -4.93
C LEU A 47 -4.05 25.10 -4.55
N SER A 48 -4.15 23.77 -4.51
CA SER A 48 -3.05 22.89 -4.15
C SER A 48 -1.91 22.91 -5.17
N GLY A 49 -2.21 22.91 -6.46
CA GLY A 49 -1.22 22.94 -7.54
C GLY A 49 -0.39 24.22 -7.56
N VAL A 50 -1.02 25.38 -7.35
CA VAL A 50 -0.32 26.68 -7.31
C VAL A 50 0.44 26.84 -5.98
N CYS A 51 -0.15 26.40 -4.87
CA CYS A 51 0.44 26.57 -3.54
C CYS A 51 1.61 25.63 -3.27
N ALA A 52 1.50 24.33 -3.57
CA ALA A 52 2.56 23.37 -3.30
C ALA A 52 3.85 23.68 -4.07
N HIS A 53 3.72 24.12 -5.33
CA HIS A 53 4.86 24.59 -6.12
C HIS A 53 5.46 25.85 -5.51
N TYR A 54 4.64 26.86 -5.23
CA TYR A 54 5.08 28.14 -4.68
C TYR A 54 5.77 28.02 -3.31
N TYR A 55 5.27 27.16 -2.42
CA TYR A 55 5.88 26.95 -1.10
C TYR A 55 7.12 26.08 -1.14
N SER A 56 7.23 25.13 -2.08
CA SER A 56 8.42 24.29 -2.23
C SER A 56 9.68 25.07 -2.64
N ILE A 57 9.51 26.26 -3.23
CA ILE A 57 10.60 27.11 -3.72
C ILE A 57 10.75 28.42 -2.93
N SER A 58 9.91 28.66 -1.92
CA SER A 58 9.88 29.92 -1.19
C SER A 58 10.74 29.89 0.07
N ASP A 59 11.60 30.90 0.20
CA ASP A 59 12.38 31.17 1.42
C ASP A 59 11.63 32.06 2.43
N ASP A 60 10.40 32.49 2.11
CA ASP A 60 9.58 33.35 2.98
C ASP A 60 8.73 32.52 3.95
N MET A 61 9.03 32.64 5.24
CA MET A 61 8.30 31.98 6.33
C MET A 61 6.79 32.28 6.29
N LYS A 62 6.36 33.48 5.87
CA LYS A 62 4.93 33.81 5.78
C LYS A 62 4.22 33.00 4.71
N GLN A 63 4.90 32.74 3.60
CA GLN A 63 4.38 31.91 2.52
C GLN A 63 4.33 30.46 2.97
N GLN A 64 5.40 29.94 3.58
CA GLN A 64 5.42 28.59 4.14
C GLN A 64 4.27 28.35 5.14
N MET A 65 4.01 29.31 6.03
CA MET A 65 2.87 29.26 6.95
C MET A 65 1.52 29.33 6.24
N ALA A 66 1.38 30.11 5.16
CA ALA A 66 0.15 30.08 4.36
C ALA A 66 -0.10 28.67 3.76
N GLY A 67 0.95 27.94 3.42
CA GLY A 67 0.86 26.53 3.02
C GLY A 67 0.40 25.60 4.12
N TRP A 68 0.88 25.83 5.34
CA TRP A 68 0.41 25.12 6.53
C TRP A 68 -1.10 25.29 6.76
N HIS A 69 -1.62 26.52 6.64
CA HIS A 69 -3.06 26.79 6.79
C HIS A 69 -3.90 26.11 5.69
N ILE A 70 -3.39 26.08 4.45
CA ILE A 70 -4.05 25.40 3.34
C ILE A 70 -4.08 23.89 3.54
N LEU A 71 -3.00 23.31 4.05
CA LEU A 71 -2.95 21.89 4.42
C LEU A 71 -4.05 21.56 5.43
N HIS A 72 -4.20 22.36 6.50
CA HIS A 72 -5.26 22.17 7.49
C HIS A 72 -6.66 22.27 6.90
N LEU A 73 -6.90 23.19 5.96
CA LEU A 73 -8.18 23.26 5.26
C LEU A 73 -8.50 21.93 4.55
N PHE A 74 -7.55 21.38 3.80
CA PHE A 74 -7.76 20.11 3.10
C PHE A 74 -7.90 18.92 4.06
N ILE A 75 -7.17 18.91 5.18
CA ILE A 75 -7.33 17.90 6.24
C ILE A 75 -8.76 17.94 6.78
N ASN A 76 -9.25 19.12 7.20
CA ASN A 76 -10.60 19.28 7.74
C ASN A 76 -11.68 18.87 6.72
N MET A 77 -11.48 19.21 5.44
CA MET A 77 -12.36 18.75 4.36
C MET A 77 -12.36 17.21 4.29
N SER A 78 -11.20 16.58 4.27
CA SER A 78 -11.08 15.11 4.19
C SER A 78 -11.64 14.38 5.41
N GLU A 79 -11.43 14.91 6.62
CA GLU A 79 -12.03 14.40 7.85
C GLU A 79 -13.55 14.39 7.74
N TYR A 80 -14.14 15.53 7.39
CA TYR A 80 -15.58 15.65 7.22
C TYR A 80 -16.12 14.68 6.14
N MET A 81 -15.46 14.62 4.97
CA MET A 81 -15.90 13.76 3.88
C MET A 81 -15.93 12.28 4.25
N VAL A 82 -14.92 11.83 5.00
CA VAL A 82 -14.79 10.45 5.44
C VAL A 82 -15.77 10.15 6.58
N GLN A 83 -15.88 11.04 7.57
CA GLN A 83 -16.81 10.93 8.68
C GLN A 83 -18.26 10.79 8.19
N HIS A 84 -18.65 11.59 7.20
CA HIS A 84 -20.00 11.57 6.62
C HIS A 84 -20.14 10.69 5.37
N ARG A 85 -19.07 9.99 4.97
CA ARG A 85 -19.02 9.06 3.83
C ARG A 85 -19.61 9.63 2.55
N LEU A 86 -19.20 10.84 2.21
CA LEU A 86 -19.80 11.56 1.09
C LEU A 86 -19.64 10.86 -0.25
N HIS A 87 -18.66 9.97 -0.42
CA HIS A 87 -18.52 9.14 -1.61
C HIS A 87 -19.80 8.35 -1.96
N THR A 88 -20.65 8.04 -0.97
CA THR A 88 -21.93 7.35 -1.16
C THR A 88 -22.97 8.19 -1.88
N ARG A 89 -22.79 9.51 -1.96
CA ARG A 89 -23.71 10.46 -2.61
C ARG A 89 -23.52 10.54 -4.12
N GLY A 90 -22.43 10.01 -4.66
CA GLY A 90 -22.19 9.94 -6.10
C GLY A 90 -20.75 10.18 -6.50
N ASP A 91 -20.48 9.96 -7.77
CA ASP A 91 -19.17 10.10 -8.42
C ASP A 91 -18.53 11.49 -8.23
N ALA A 92 -19.30 12.58 -8.25
CA ALA A 92 -18.73 13.92 -7.99
C ALA A 92 -18.08 14.03 -6.60
N PHE A 93 -18.64 13.38 -5.58
CA PHE A 93 -18.04 13.36 -4.24
C PHE A 93 -16.84 12.40 -4.16
N VAL A 94 -16.83 11.33 -4.97
CA VAL A 94 -15.65 10.48 -5.14
C VAL A 94 -14.49 11.28 -5.75
N GLU A 95 -14.78 12.07 -6.79
CA GLU A 95 -13.82 12.97 -7.44
C GLU A 95 -13.28 14.01 -6.43
N LEU A 96 -14.15 14.67 -5.67
CA LEU A 96 -13.75 15.64 -4.65
C LEU A 96 -12.88 14.99 -3.55
N GLN A 97 -13.24 13.78 -3.09
CA GLN A 97 -12.46 13.08 -2.07
C GLN A 97 -11.06 12.71 -2.57
N CYS A 98 -10.94 12.20 -3.79
CA CYS A 98 -9.65 11.95 -4.44
C CYS A 98 -8.81 13.23 -4.57
N GLU A 99 -9.45 14.34 -4.94
CA GLU A 99 -8.76 15.62 -5.11
C GLU A 99 -8.31 16.21 -3.78
N ALA A 100 -9.11 16.13 -2.71
CA ALA A 100 -8.68 16.60 -1.39
C ALA A 100 -7.48 15.80 -0.87
N LEU A 101 -7.49 14.47 -0.99
CA LEU A 101 -6.35 13.62 -0.62
C LEU A 101 -5.10 13.95 -1.45
N THR A 102 -5.27 14.19 -2.75
CA THR A 102 -4.21 14.64 -3.66
C THR A 102 -3.67 16.02 -3.28
N SER A 103 -4.56 16.91 -2.87
CA SER A 103 -4.25 18.26 -2.42
C SER A 103 -3.47 18.27 -1.09
N ILE A 104 -3.87 17.44 -0.12
CA ILE A 104 -3.08 17.19 1.10
C ILE A 104 -1.67 16.74 0.70
N ARG A 105 -1.57 15.72 -0.17
CA ARG A 105 -0.29 15.16 -0.62
C ARG A 105 0.64 16.23 -1.18
N PHE A 106 0.12 17.12 -2.02
CA PHE A 106 0.91 18.22 -2.58
C PHE A 106 1.33 19.22 -1.50
N CYS A 107 0.45 19.54 -0.56
CA CYS A 107 0.74 20.46 0.53
C CYS A 107 1.71 19.90 1.59
N LEU A 108 1.96 18.58 1.65
CA LEU A 108 2.96 18.00 2.57
C LEU A 108 4.37 18.56 2.39
N SER A 109 4.68 19.17 1.24
CA SER A 109 5.99 19.82 0.99
C SER A 109 6.32 20.95 1.97
N CYS A 110 5.33 21.51 2.69
CA CYS A 110 5.57 22.55 3.71
C CYS A 110 6.07 21.99 5.05
N ILE A 111 5.83 20.70 5.36
CA ILE A 111 6.14 20.10 6.67
C ILE A 111 7.60 20.25 7.09
N PRO A 112 8.62 20.01 6.23
CA PRO A 112 10.02 20.14 6.64
C PRO A 112 10.37 21.55 7.16
N PHE A 113 9.70 22.59 6.65
CA PHE A 113 9.89 23.96 7.10
C PHE A 113 9.19 24.23 8.44
N VAL A 114 7.98 23.69 8.61
CA VAL A 114 7.23 23.82 9.88
C VAL A 114 7.99 23.13 11.02
N ILE A 115 8.57 21.95 10.77
CA ILE A 115 9.47 21.28 11.73
C ILE A 115 10.67 22.18 12.08
N LYS A 116 11.34 22.78 11.07
CA LYS A 116 12.47 23.70 11.30
C LYS A 116 12.09 24.94 12.10
N SER A 117 10.86 25.41 12.01
CA SER A 117 10.35 26.52 12.82
C SER A 117 10.07 26.17 14.28
N GLY A 118 10.20 24.90 14.66
CA GLY A 118 10.02 24.40 16.03
C GLY A 118 8.61 23.90 16.36
N ALA A 119 7.71 23.83 15.37
CA ALA A 119 6.32 23.39 15.53
C ALA A 119 6.12 21.89 15.27
N SER A 120 7.08 21.04 15.65
CA SER A 120 7.03 19.59 15.38
C SER A 120 5.78 18.91 15.94
N GLN A 121 5.31 19.29 17.13
CA GLN A 121 4.10 18.70 17.71
C GLN A 121 2.86 19.00 16.87
N ASP A 122 2.76 20.19 16.29
CA ASP A 122 1.64 20.57 15.42
C ASP A 122 1.64 19.72 14.14
N VAL A 123 2.83 19.44 13.60
CA VAL A 123 3.02 18.52 12.48
C VAL A 123 2.55 17.10 12.83
N LEU A 124 2.92 16.59 14.00
CA LEU A 124 2.48 15.26 14.44
C LEU A 124 0.96 15.19 14.61
N ASN A 125 0.34 16.25 15.16
CA ASN A 125 -1.11 16.32 15.31
C ASN A 125 -1.84 16.35 13.96
N ALA A 126 -1.37 17.17 13.01
CA ALA A 126 -1.94 17.19 11.66
C ALA A 126 -1.74 15.84 10.94
N SER A 127 -0.61 15.18 11.18
CA SER A 127 -0.32 13.87 10.60
C SER A 127 -1.17 12.75 11.20
N GLU A 128 -1.52 12.84 12.49
CA GLU A 128 -2.54 11.99 13.13
C GLU A 128 -3.88 12.14 12.41
N SER A 129 -4.36 13.37 12.19
CA SER A 129 -5.58 13.63 11.42
C SER A 129 -5.53 13.02 10.02
N VAL A 130 -4.41 13.19 9.30
CA VAL A 130 -4.21 12.55 7.98
C VAL A 130 -4.29 11.02 8.10
N LEU A 131 -3.61 10.41 9.07
CA LEU A 131 -3.64 8.96 9.26
C LEU A 131 -5.05 8.46 9.62
N GLN A 132 -5.79 9.17 10.45
CA GLN A 132 -7.18 8.84 10.75
C GLN A 132 -8.05 8.87 9.50
N VAL A 133 -7.93 9.91 8.66
CA VAL A 133 -8.61 9.99 7.35
C VAL A 133 -8.28 8.77 6.48
N LEU A 134 -7.00 8.39 6.41
CA LEU A 134 -6.54 7.24 5.64
C LEU A 134 -7.13 5.92 6.16
N LEU A 135 -7.06 5.69 7.47
CA LEU A 135 -7.56 4.47 8.11
C LEU A 135 -9.08 4.34 7.96
N HIS A 136 -9.84 5.42 8.16
CA HIS A 136 -11.28 5.41 7.95
C HIS A 136 -11.66 5.24 6.46
N THR A 137 -10.85 5.75 5.54
CA THR A 137 -11.07 5.52 4.10
C THR A 137 -10.89 4.05 3.73
N LEU A 138 -9.95 3.37 4.40
CA LEU A 138 -9.67 1.96 4.21
C LEU A 138 -10.59 1.02 5.00
N ASP A 139 -11.38 1.54 5.96
CA ASP A 139 -12.28 0.72 6.74
C ASP A 139 -13.41 0.13 5.85
N THR A 140 -13.33 -1.18 5.63
CA THR A 140 -14.31 -1.92 4.83
C THR A 140 -15.48 -2.46 5.66
N SER A 141 -15.52 -2.21 6.98
CA SER A 141 -16.51 -2.83 7.89
C SER A 141 -17.95 -2.35 7.68
N ILE A 142 -18.16 -1.21 7.00
CA ILE A 142 -19.51 -0.66 6.80
C ILE A 142 -19.82 -0.41 5.32
N VAL A 143 -19.29 0.67 4.73
CA VAL A 143 -19.38 0.91 3.28
C VAL A 143 -17.96 1.16 2.78
N PRO A 144 -17.41 0.26 1.94
CA PRO A 144 -16.04 0.41 1.47
C PRO A 144 -15.96 1.62 0.54
N SER A 145 -14.94 2.45 0.78
CA SER A 145 -14.61 3.52 -0.16
C SER A 145 -14.31 2.96 -1.55
N PRO A 146 -14.60 3.70 -2.63
CA PRO A 146 -14.24 3.28 -3.98
C PRO A 146 -12.72 3.04 -4.11
N LEU A 147 -12.33 2.07 -4.95
CA LEU A 147 -10.93 1.67 -5.12
C LEU A 147 -10.01 2.86 -5.46
N ALA A 148 -10.49 3.80 -6.27
CA ALA A 148 -9.72 5.01 -6.63
C ALA A 148 -9.38 5.87 -5.40
N VAL A 149 -10.30 6.00 -4.45
CA VAL A 149 -10.08 6.74 -3.21
C VAL A 149 -9.07 6.01 -2.34
N MET A 150 -9.22 4.69 -2.17
CA MET A 150 -8.26 3.87 -1.42
C MET A 150 -6.86 3.94 -2.02
N GLN A 151 -6.72 3.93 -3.35
CA GLN A 151 -5.44 4.09 -4.03
C GLN A 151 -4.83 5.47 -3.77
N ASN A 152 -5.65 6.53 -3.80
CA ASN A 152 -5.19 7.88 -3.50
C ASN A 152 -4.72 8.01 -2.05
N SER A 153 -5.44 7.38 -1.11
CA SER A 153 -5.01 7.24 0.29
C SER A 153 -3.64 6.56 0.42
N MET A 154 -3.39 5.48 -0.31
CA MET A 154 -2.07 4.83 -0.30
C MET A 154 -0.96 5.69 -0.86
N GLN A 155 -1.24 6.49 -1.89
CA GLN A 155 -0.28 7.48 -2.38
C GLN A 155 0.03 8.56 -1.33
N LEU A 156 -0.99 9.03 -0.60
CA LEU A 156 -0.80 9.98 0.48
C LEU A 156 0.02 9.39 1.63
N LEU A 157 -0.25 8.16 2.06
CA LEU A 157 0.54 7.44 3.07
C LEU A 157 2.02 7.34 2.66
N ALA A 158 2.28 6.97 1.40
CA ALA A 158 3.65 6.87 0.87
C ALA A 158 4.39 8.22 0.90
N ASN A 159 3.69 9.33 0.62
CA ASN A 159 4.28 10.67 0.65
C ASN A 159 4.49 11.16 2.08
N LEU A 160 3.59 10.83 3.00
CA LEU A 160 3.78 11.12 4.42
C LEU A 160 5.07 10.47 4.93
N GLY A 161 5.32 9.21 4.57
CA GLY A 161 6.55 8.49 4.90
C GLY A 161 7.82 8.92 4.14
N PHE A 162 7.69 9.83 3.18
CA PHE A 162 8.83 10.49 2.55
C PHE A 162 9.18 11.81 3.24
N VAL A 163 8.17 12.48 3.81
CA VAL A 163 8.30 13.80 4.41
C VAL A 163 8.61 13.73 5.91
N LEU A 164 8.06 12.75 6.62
CA LEU A 164 8.35 12.48 8.03
C LEU A 164 9.40 11.38 8.16
N SER A 165 10.27 11.53 9.17
CA SER A 165 11.16 10.45 9.59
C SER A 165 10.36 9.30 10.20
N TYR A 166 10.92 8.09 10.17
CA TYR A 166 10.26 6.95 10.81
C TYR A 166 10.08 7.18 12.32
N GLU A 167 11.07 7.83 12.94
CA GLU A 167 11.09 8.18 14.36
C GLU A 167 9.97 9.16 14.74
N ASP A 168 9.59 10.07 13.84
CA ASP A 168 8.45 10.95 14.02
C ASP A 168 7.13 10.20 13.80
N MET A 169 7.09 9.32 12.79
CA MET A 169 5.88 8.55 12.48
C MET A 169 5.47 7.62 13.63
N VAL A 170 6.42 6.97 14.31
CA VAL A 170 6.10 6.07 15.45
C VAL A 170 5.60 6.80 16.69
N GLN A 171 5.73 8.13 16.76
CA GLN A 171 5.13 8.94 17.82
C GLN A 171 3.63 9.20 17.59
N ILE A 172 3.15 8.94 16.37
CA ILE A 172 1.75 9.18 16.00
C ILE A 172 0.90 7.96 16.39
N PRO A 173 -0.12 8.11 17.26
CA PRO A 173 -0.90 6.99 17.78
C PRO A 173 -1.51 6.08 16.72
N SER A 174 -2.13 6.66 15.68
CA SER A 174 -2.73 5.90 14.59
C SER A 174 -1.70 5.08 13.80
N MET A 175 -0.46 5.58 13.69
CA MET A 175 0.60 4.84 13.03
C MET A 175 1.07 3.64 13.87
N THR A 176 1.28 3.84 15.18
CA THR A 176 1.65 2.75 16.09
C THR A 176 0.58 1.65 16.09
N GLN A 177 -0.69 2.02 16.08
CA GLN A 177 -1.79 1.06 15.99
C GLN A 177 -1.78 0.30 14.66
N LEU A 178 -1.56 1.00 13.55
CA LEU A 178 -1.44 0.40 12.23
C LEU A 178 -0.26 -0.58 12.17
N GLU A 179 0.92 -0.22 12.65
CA GLU A 179 2.10 -1.08 12.66
C GLU A 179 1.85 -2.38 13.46
N ALA A 180 1.24 -2.26 14.64
CA ALA A 180 0.94 -3.40 15.50
C ALA A 180 -0.10 -4.36 14.89
N HIS A 181 -1.03 -3.87 14.06
CA HIS A 181 -2.18 -4.64 13.57
C HIS A 181 -2.27 -4.76 12.05
N ILE A 182 -1.24 -4.34 11.30
CA ILE A 182 -1.25 -4.27 9.83
C ILE A 182 -1.68 -5.59 9.18
N HIS A 183 -1.25 -6.71 9.75
CA HIS A 183 -1.61 -8.03 9.24
C HIS A 183 -3.11 -8.26 9.28
N GLN A 184 -3.76 -8.03 10.42
CA GLN A 184 -5.21 -8.21 10.57
C GLN A 184 -5.99 -7.17 9.78
N PHE A 185 -5.56 -5.91 9.89
CA PHE A 185 -6.18 -4.78 9.18
C PHE A 185 -6.20 -4.98 7.66
N SER A 186 -5.09 -5.47 7.08
CA SER A 186 -4.97 -5.61 5.63
C SER A 186 -5.81 -6.74 5.03
N LEU A 187 -6.24 -7.76 5.80
CA LEU A 187 -6.89 -8.97 5.26
C LEU A 187 -8.17 -8.67 4.47
N HIS A 188 -8.90 -7.62 4.84
CA HIS A 188 -10.17 -7.26 4.22
C HIS A 188 -10.00 -6.31 3.01
N LEU A 189 -8.80 -5.77 2.80
CA LEU A 189 -8.54 -4.82 1.73
C LEU A 189 -8.34 -5.55 0.38
N PRO A 190 -8.62 -4.88 -0.76
CA PRO A 190 -8.22 -5.40 -2.07
C PRO A 190 -6.70 -5.66 -2.13
N LEU A 191 -6.27 -6.74 -2.79
CA LEU A 191 -4.84 -7.13 -2.85
C LEU A 191 -3.91 -6.00 -3.30
N ALA A 192 -4.35 -5.17 -4.26
CA ALA A 192 -3.56 -4.02 -4.72
C ALA A 192 -3.29 -3.03 -3.57
N ILE A 193 -4.32 -2.69 -2.79
CA ILE A 193 -4.23 -1.80 -1.64
C ILE A 193 -3.36 -2.41 -0.54
N GLN A 194 -3.47 -3.72 -0.30
CA GLN A 194 -2.56 -4.40 0.63
C GLN A 194 -1.10 -4.25 0.19
N GLY A 195 -0.81 -4.48 -1.09
CA GLY A 195 0.54 -4.31 -1.64
C GLY A 195 1.08 -2.89 -1.47
N ASP A 196 0.25 -1.88 -1.72
CA ASP A 196 0.62 -0.48 -1.57
C ASP A 196 0.82 -0.09 -0.09
N LEU A 197 -0.02 -0.60 0.81
CA LEU A 197 0.11 -0.40 2.25
C LEU A 197 1.44 -0.95 2.78
N TYR A 198 1.72 -2.23 2.52
CA TYR A 198 2.98 -2.87 2.95
C TYR A 198 4.20 -2.19 2.32
N THR A 199 4.10 -1.77 1.06
CA THR A 199 5.19 -1.07 0.38
C THR A 199 5.43 0.32 0.97
N SER A 200 4.38 1.06 1.31
CA SER A 200 4.46 2.38 1.93
C SER A 200 5.12 2.29 3.31
N MET A 201 4.65 1.38 4.15
CA MET A 201 5.24 1.12 5.48
C MET A 201 6.71 0.70 5.39
N SER A 202 7.01 -0.26 4.51
CA SER A 202 8.37 -0.73 4.22
C SER A 202 9.29 0.42 3.80
N ASN A 203 8.80 1.31 2.93
CA ASN A 203 9.56 2.48 2.50
C ASN A 203 9.82 3.47 3.63
N SER A 204 8.82 3.79 4.46
CA SER A 204 8.99 4.69 5.61
C SER A 204 10.07 4.18 6.57
N ILE A 205 10.01 2.89 6.93
CA ILE A 205 10.99 2.25 7.82
C ILE A 205 12.40 2.30 7.19
N LEU A 206 12.53 1.88 5.93
CA LEU A 206 13.82 1.83 5.23
C LEU A 206 14.42 3.21 4.95
N ASN A 207 13.61 4.25 4.81
CA ASN A 207 14.08 5.61 4.58
C ASN A 207 14.85 6.15 5.80
N SER A 208 14.48 5.76 7.03
CA SER A 208 15.28 6.05 8.22
C SER A 208 16.67 5.38 8.12
N ALA A 209 16.71 4.09 7.77
CA ALA A 209 17.97 3.34 7.62
C ALA A 209 18.94 3.97 6.59
N ILE A 210 18.40 4.50 5.49
CA ILE A 210 19.19 5.13 4.42
C ILE A 210 19.65 6.54 4.84
N SER A 211 18.79 7.31 5.50
CA SER A 211 19.09 8.68 5.95
C SER A 211 20.16 8.73 7.04
N LEU A 212 20.24 7.70 7.89
CA LEU A 212 21.27 7.56 8.93
C LEU A 212 22.71 7.45 8.40
N ARG A 213 22.94 7.21 7.10
CA ARG A 213 24.28 7.34 6.51
C ARG A 213 24.76 8.80 6.38
N GLY A 214 23.87 9.79 6.52
CA GLY A 214 24.20 11.21 6.45
C GLY A 214 24.67 11.83 7.77
N ASN A 215 24.31 11.25 8.92
CA ASN A 215 24.69 11.74 10.25
C ASN A 215 25.23 10.58 11.10
N SER A 216 26.56 10.42 11.07
CA SER A 216 27.29 9.52 11.95
C SER A 216 27.22 10.03 13.40
N GLY A 217 26.20 9.60 14.14
CA GLY A 217 26.08 9.81 15.57
C GLY A 217 24.85 9.12 16.13
N VAL A 218 25.06 8.32 17.18
CA VAL A 218 24.06 7.60 18.02
C VAL A 218 23.76 6.14 17.58
N SER A 219 24.29 5.21 18.37
CA SER A 219 24.27 3.75 18.20
C SER A 219 22.96 3.04 18.56
N ASN A 220 21.92 3.77 18.98
CA ASN A 220 20.65 3.18 19.45
C ASN A 220 19.54 3.17 18.38
N THR A 221 19.67 3.95 17.31
CA THR A 221 18.68 4.03 16.22
C THR A 221 18.79 2.88 15.22
N VAL A 222 19.98 2.28 15.09
CA VAL A 222 20.27 1.20 14.12
C VAL A 222 19.44 -0.06 14.39
N GLN A 223 19.11 -0.37 15.64
CA GLN A 223 18.30 -1.56 15.98
C GLN A 223 16.78 -1.33 15.84
N SER A 224 16.30 -0.09 15.90
CA SER A 224 14.87 0.21 15.92
C SER A 224 14.20 -0.07 14.58
N TRP A 225 14.79 0.41 13.47
CA TRP A 225 14.23 0.21 12.15
C TRP A 225 14.34 -1.26 11.69
N GLU A 226 15.40 -1.98 12.05
CA GLU A 226 15.56 -3.41 11.72
C GLU A 226 14.47 -4.25 12.38
N ASN A 227 14.18 -3.98 13.66
CA ASN A 227 13.11 -4.65 14.39
C ASN A 227 11.73 -4.33 13.79
N ALA A 228 11.45 -3.06 13.48
CA ALA A 228 10.20 -2.67 12.82
C ALA A 228 10.04 -3.33 11.44
N TYR A 229 11.12 -3.34 10.66
CA TYR A 229 11.14 -3.97 9.34
C TYR A 229 10.89 -5.48 9.43
N GLY A 230 11.53 -6.14 10.41
CA GLY A 230 11.29 -7.54 10.73
C GLY A 230 9.83 -7.78 11.11
N SER A 231 9.28 -7.01 12.05
CA SER A 231 7.88 -7.11 12.50
C SER A 231 6.87 -6.98 11.35
N LEU A 232 7.16 -6.13 10.36
CA LEU A 232 6.32 -5.96 9.17
C LEU A 232 6.34 -7.19 8.24
N LEU A 233 7.49 -7.85 8.10
CA LEU A 233 7.73 -8.86 7.06
C LEU A 233 7.61 -10.31 7.56
N VAL A 234 8.03 -10.56 8.79
CA VAL A 234 8.10 -11.90 9.39
C VAL A 234 6.75 -12.63 9.34
N PRO A 235 5.60 -12.01 9.62
CA PRO A 235 4.34 -12.77 9.58
C PRO A 235 3.94 -13.19 8.15
N ILE A 236 4.35 -12.47 7.10
CA ILE A 236 4.15 -12.91 5.71
C ILE A 236 5.03 -14.12 5.41
N ARG A 237 6.30 -14.05 5.82
CA ARG A 237 7.27 -15.14 5.71
C ARG A 237 6.76 -16.41 6.40
N GLU A 238 6.34 -16.28 7.66
CA GLU A 238 5.84 -17.41 8.45
C GLU A 238 4.56 -18.00 7.87
N SER A 239 3.67 -17.19 7.30
CA SER A 239 2.48 -17.69 6.60
C SER A 239 2.83 -18.58 5.40
N ILE A 240 3.88 -18.24 4.64
CA ILE A 240 4.38 -19.07 3.53
C ILE A 240 4.92 -20.40 4.06
N ASP A 241 5.76 -20.35 5.09
CA ASP A 241 6.36 -21.55 5.68
C ASP A 241 5.29 -22.47 6.29
N GLN A 242 4.32 -21.92 7.01
CA GLN A 242 3.18 -22.65 7.55
C GLN A 242 2.33 -23.29 6.44
N SER A 243 2.11 -22.58 5.33
CA SER A 243 1.39 -23.14 4.18
C SER A 243 2.15 -24.32 3.56
N ALA A 244 3.47 -24.24 3.46
CA ALA A 244 4.31 -25.34 2.97
C ALA A 244 4.24 -26.56 3.90
N VAL A 245 4.37 -26.36 5.21
CA VAL A 245 4.25 -27.42 6.22
C VAL A 245 2.86 -28.06 6.18
N ALA A 246 1.80 -27.26 6.12
CA ALA A 246 0.43 -27.74 6.08
C ALA A 246 0.16 -28.61 4.85
N LEU A 247 0.69 -28.24 3.69
CA LEU A 247 0.56 -29.04 2.46
C LEU A 247 1.43 -30.28 2.46
N HIS A 248 2.60 -30.24 3.11
CA HIS A 248 3.42 -31.43 3.30
C HIS A 248 2.72 -32.45 4.21
N GLN A 249 2.05 -31.99 5.27
CA GLN A 249 1.29 -32.85 6.18
C GLN A 249 -0.03 -33.36 5.58
N ASN A 250 -0.66 -32.58 4.70
CA ASN A 250 -1.90 -32.96 4.05
C ASN A 250 -2.00 -32.40 2.62
N GLU A 251 -1.55 -33.19 1.65
CA GLU A 251 -1.57 -32.84 0.22
C GLU A 251 -3.00 -32.57 -0.31
N GLN A 252 -4.05 -33.11 0.32
CA GLN A 252 -5.42 -32.93 -0.16
C GLN A 252 -5.90 -31.47 -0.07
N ARG A 253 -5.25 -30.66 0.79
CA ARG A 253 -5.58 -29.25 1.00
C ARG A 253 -5.07 -28.32 -0.10
N VAL A 254 -4.28 -28.84 -1.05
CA VAL A 254 -3.58 -28.06 -2.10
C VAL A 254 -4.52 -27.21 -2.97
N LEU A 255 -5.80 -27.58 -3.08
CA LEU A 255 -6.81 -26.82 -3.83
C LEU A 255 -7.87 -26.15 -2.96
N GLU A 256 -7.73 -26.19 -1.63
CA GLU A 256 -8.63 -25.45 -0.75
C GLU A 256 -8.60 -23.97 -1.11
N HIS A 257 -9.77 -23.37 -1.27
CA HIS A 257 -9.89 -21.96 -1.65
C HIS A 257 -9.10 -21.04 -0.69
N ALA A 258 -9.16 -21.32 0.61
CA ALA A 258 -8.43 -20.57 1.63
C ALA A 258 -6.91 -20.68 1.43
N MET A 259 -6.39 -21.88 1.18
CA MET A 259 -4.96 -22.10 0.94
C MET A 259 -4.47 -21.38 -0.33
N VAL A 260 -5.22 -21.52 -1.43
CA VAL A 260 -4.91 -20.85 -2.70
C VAL A 260 -4.96 -19.33 -2.56
N ALA A 261 -5.96 -18.79 -1.87
CA ALA A 261 -6.11 -17.36 -1.64
C ALA A 261 -4.96 -16.80 -0.78
N GLN A 262 -4.61 -17.50 0.31
CA GLN A 262 -3.52 -17.13 1.21
C GLN A 262 -2.17 -17.12 0.48
N LEU A 263 -1.81 -18.19 -0.22
CA LEU A 263 -0.55 -18.28 -0.95
C LEU A 263 -0.44 -17.22 -2.05
N ARG A 264 -1.53 -16.95 -2.77
CA ARG A 264 -1.56 -15.86 -3.77
C ARG A 264 -1.35 -14.50 -3.13
N ARG A 265 -1.99 -14.25 -1.99
CA ARG A 265 -1.82 -13.01 -1.21
C ARG A 265 -0.36 -12.86 -0.77
N ASP A 266 0.19 -13.87 -0.11
CA ASP A 266 1.54 -13.77 0.47
C ASP A 266 2.59 -13.61 -0.63
N CYS A 267 2.53 -14.42 -1.70
CA CYS A 267 3.44 -14.26 -2.83
C CYS A 267 3.32 -12.88 -3.50
N TYR A 268 2.09 -12.35 -3.61
CA TYR A 268 1.85 -11.01 -4.15
C TYR A 268 2.49 -9.93 -3.27
N LEU A 269 2.31 -10.00 -1.94
CA LEU A 269 2.89 -9.04 -1.01
C LEU A 269 4.42 -9.07 -1.03
N VAL A 270 5.02 -10.26 -0.96
CA VAL A 270 6.49 -10.39 -1.04
C VAL A 270 6.99 -9.86 -2.38
N ARG A 271 6.25 -10.04 -3.48
CA ARG A 271 6.61 -9.50 -4.80
C ARG A 271 6.56 -7.97 -4.83
N CYS A 272 5.54 -7.34 -4.23
CA CYS A 272 5.48 -5.88 -4.10
C CYS A 272 6.65 -5.33 -3.29
N LEU A 273 6.96 -5.97 -2.16
CA LEU A 273 8.08 -5.61 -1.29
C LEU A 273 9.44 -5.83 -1.98
N ALA A 274 9.62 -6.94 -2.70
CA ALA A 274 10.82 -7.18 -3.49
C ALA A 274 11.00 -6.10 -4.57
N ARG A 275 9.93 -5.66 -5.21
CA ARG A 275 9.98 -4.56 -6.19
C ARG A 275 10.38 -3.24 -5.53
N SER A 276 9.89 -2.94 -4.32
CA SER A 276 10.21 -1.67 -3.65
C SER A 276 11.67 -1.55 -3.23
N VAL A 277 12.36 -2.67 -2.98
CA VAL A 277 13.79 -2.69 -2.66
C VAL A 277 14.70 -2.76 -3.89
N GLU A 278 14.16 -2.95 -5.10
CA GLU A 278 14.93 -3.12 -6.35
C GLU A 278 15.94 -1.99 -6.58
N THR A 279 15.50 -0.75 -6.36
CA THR A 279 16.28 0.48 -6.58
C THR A 279 16.96 1.01 -5.31
N LYS A 280 16.77 0.36 -4.16
CA LYS A 280 17.32 0.81 -2.88
C LYS A 280 18.80 0.39 -2.69
N PRO A 281 19.55 1.05 -1.78
CA PRO A 281 20.92 0.68 -1.46
C PRO A 281 21.05 -0.73 -0.90
N LYS A 282 22.28 -1.27 -0.92
CA LYS A 282 22.60 -2.64 -0.47
C LYS A 282 22.03 -2.97 0.92
N VAL A 283 22.10 -2.04 1.88
CA VAL A 283 21.59 -2.26 3.25
C VAL A 283 20.12 -2.67 3.26
N ALA A 284 19.27 -2.02 2.45
CA ALA A 284 17.85 -2.36 2.36
C ALA A 284 17.63 -3.73 1.70
N LYS A 285 18.47 -4.07 0.71
CA LYS A 285 18.41 -5.37 0.02
C LYS A 285 18.86 -6.50 0.94
N ASP A 286 19.93 -6.30 1.69
CA ASP A 286 20.44 -7.26 2.68
C ASP A 286 19.39 -7.49 3.80
N ALA A 287 18.74 -6.43 4.30
CA ALA A 287 17.68 -6.52 5.30
C ALA A 287 16.43 -7.26 4.78
N PHE A 288 16.03 -7.02 3.53
CA PHE A 288 14.95 -7.77 2.91
C PHE A 288 15.33 -9.25 2.69
N PHE A 289 16.55 -9.50 2.22
CA PHE A 289 17.04 -10.85 1.97
C PHE A 289 17.15 -11.67 3.26
N SER A 290 17.64 -11.09 4.35
CA SER A 290 17.80 -11.79 5.63
C SER A 290 16.48 -12.31 6.18
N VAL A 291 15.36 -11.61 5.93
CA VAL A 291 14.03 -12.09 6.33
C VAL A 291 13.58 -13.27 5.47
N PHE A 292 13.66 -13.17 4.14
CA PHE A 292 13.04 -14.14 3.23
C PHE A 292 13.93 -15.31 2.81
N GLN A 293 15.25 -15.27 3.07
CA GLN A 293 16.18 -16.33 2.71
C GLN A 293 15.72 -17.71 3.22
N ALA A 294 15.20 -17.76 4.45
CA ALA A 294 14.76 -19.00 5.09
C ALA A 294 13.52 -19.64 4.42
N SER A 295 12.71 -18.86 3.70
CA SER A 295 11.49 -19.36 3.05
C SER A 295 11.68 -19.83 1.62
N PHE A 296 12.89 -19.70 1.05
CA PHE A 296 13.13 -20.19 -0.30
C PHE A 296 12.92 -21.71 -0.46
N PRO A 297 13.33 -22.57 0.49
CA PRO A 297 13.00 -23.99 0.44
C PRO A 297 11.48 -24.23 0.48
N SER A 298 10.75 -23.51 1.35
CA SER A 298 9.29 -23.60 1.45
C SER A 298 8.60 -23.25 0.14
N LEU A 299 9.01 -22.14 -0.49
CA LEU A 299 8.51 -21.72 -1.81
C LEU A 299 8.78 -22.76 -2.90
N MET A 300 9.96 -23.39 -2.87
CA MET A 300 10.31 -24.43 -3.85
C MET A 300 9.52 -25.72 -3.62
N ALA A 301 9.31 -26.11 -2.36
CA ALA A 301 8.47 -27.22 -1.99
C ALA A 301 7.02 -27.00 -2.47
N LEU A 302 6.46 -25.82 -2.17
CA LEU A 302 5.13 -25.41 -2.65
C LEU A 302 5.03 -25.50 -4.17
N LEU A 303 5.99 -24.93 -4.89
CA LEU A 303 6.03 -24.97 -6.36
C LEU A 303 5.97 -26.42 -6.87
N THR A 304 6.80 -27.29 -6.31
CA THR A 304 6.91 -28.71 -6.69
C THR A 304 5.61 -29.47 -6.37
N THR A 305 4.99 -29.22 -5.21
CA THR A 305 3.71 -29.82 -4.81
C THR A 305 2.60 -29.43 -5.77
N TYR A 306 2.47 -28.15 -6.12
CA TYR A 306 1.45 -27.70 -7.06
C TYR A 306 1.66 -28.27 -8.47
N PHE A 307 2.91 -28.35 -8.96
CA PHE A 307 3.19 -28.99 -10.25
C PHE A 307 2.89 -30.49 -10.26
N THR A 308 3.18 -31.19 -9.17
CA THR A 308 2.86 -32.61 -9.01
C THR A 308 1.33 -32.83 -9.02
N THR A 309 0.59 -31.95 -8.35
CA THR A 309 -0.88 -31.96 -8.36
C THR A 309 -1.44 -31.72 -9.76
N ILE A 310 -0.92 -30.72 -10.48
CA ILE A 310 -1.33 -30.45 -11.87
C ILE A 310 -1.12 -31.68 -12.75
N ARG A 311 0.04 -32.35 -12.63
CA ARG A 311 0.34 -33.60 -13.35
C ARG A 311 -0.66 -34.71 -13.04
N LYS A 312 -0.96 -34.95 -11.76
CA LYS A 312 -1.96 -35.94 -11.31
C LYS A 312 -3.36 -35.62 -11.86
N MET A 313 -3.72 -34.35 -12.04
CA MET A 313 -5.04 -33.94 -12.53
C MET A 313 -5.16 -33.99 -14.04
N ALA A 314 -4.09 -33.66 -14.76
CA ALA A 314 -4.03 -33.70 -16.23
C ALA A 314 -4.34 -35.11 -16.77
N THR A 315 -3.95 -36.16 -16.05
CA THR A 315 -4.21 -37.56 -16.45
C THR A 315 -5.68 -37.98 -16.31
N SER A 316 -6.48 -37.27 -15.49
CA SER A 316 -7.88 -37.64 -15.21
C SER A 316 -8.90 -37.12 -16.24
N ASN A 317 -8.53 -36.16 -17.10
CA ASN A 317 -9.30 -35.64 -18.24
C ASN A 317 -10.80 -35.29 -17.98
N THR A 318 -11.16 -34.85 -16.77
CA THR A 318 -12.54 -34.43 -16.43
C THR A 318 -12.72 -32.90 -16.52
N PRO A 319 -13.96 -32.39 -16.74
CA PRO A 319 -14.21 -30.95 -16.71
C PRO A 319 -13.87 -30.29 -15.36
N GLN A 320 -14.06 -31.01 -14.25
CA GLN A 320 -13.69 -30.55 -12.90
C GLN A 320 -12.16 -30.43 -12.75
N SER A 321 -11.39 -31.37 -13.31
CA SER A 321 -9.94 -31.30 -13.27
C SER A 321 -9.40 -30.08 -14.01
N LYS A 322 -10.04 -29.63 -15.10
CA LYS A 322 -9.67 -28.38 -15.80
C LYS A 322 -9.78 -27.13 -14.92
N ASN A 323 -10.85 -27.00 -14.14
CA ASN A 323 -11.03 -25.86 -13.23
C ASN A 323 -10.04 -25.90 -12.06
N GLN A 324 -9.77 -27.09 -11.55
CA GLN A 324 -8.78 -27.33 -10.50
C GLN A 324 -7.35 -27.02 -10.95
N ILE A 325 -6.97 -27.44 -12.17
CA ILE A 325 -5.70 -27.10 -12.82
C ILE A 325 -5.56 -25.58 -12.97
N LYS A 326 -6.61 -24.88 -13.43
CA LYS A 326 -6.60 -23.41 -13.52
C LYS A 326 -6.37 -22.75 -12.17
N SER A 327 -6.93 -23.29 -11.08
CA SER A 327 -6.71 -22.78 -9.73
C SER A 327 -5.27 -22.98 -9.27
N ALA A 328 -4.73 -24.19 -9.44
CA ALA A 328 -3.35 -24.52 -9.12
C ALA A 328 -2.34 -23.65 -9.90
N LEU A 329 -2.59 -23.44 -11.19
CA LEU A 329 -1.76 -22.59 -12.05
C LEU A 329 -1.71 -21.13 -11.57
N LYS A 330 -2.77 -20.61 -10.90
CA LYS A 330 -2.72 -19.26 -10.31
C LYS A 330 -1.66 -19.16 -9.21
N VAL A 331 -1.51 -20.20 -8.39
CA VAL A 331 -0.49 -20.23 -7.32
C VAL A 331 0.90 -20.37 -7.93
N VAL A 332 1.07 -21.33 -8.84
CA VAL A 332 2.33 -21.52 -9.60
C VAL A 332 2.78 -20.20 -10.25
N ASN A 333 1.88 -19.52 -10.94
CA ASN A 333 2.19 -18.25 -11.60
C ASN A 333 2.64 -17.17 -10.60
N GLU A 334 2.03 -17.06 -9.42
CA GLU A 334 2.47 -16.09 -8.43
C GLU A 334 3.83 -16.46 -7.81
N ILE A 335 4.12 -17.75 -7.56
CA ILE A 335 5.44 -18.19 -7.08
C ILE A 335 6.52 -17.92 -8.14
N VAL A 336 6.27 -18.24 -9.41
CA VAL A 336 7.19 -17.96 -10.53
C VAL A 336 7.45 -16.46 -10.65
N ARG A 337 6.39 -15.63 -10.62
CA ARG A 337 6.51 -14.16 -10.66
C ARG A 337 7.28 -13.62 -9.46
N LEU A 338 7.09 -14.21 -8.29
CA LEU A 338 7.83 -13.86 -7.08
C LEU A 338 9.32 -14.12 -7.28
N TYR A 339 9.73 -15.33 -7.67
CA TYR A 339 11.14 -15.64 -7.92
C TYR A 339 11.75 -14.76 -9.01
N ALA A 340 11.02 -14.48 -10.10
CA ALA A 340 11.49 -13.57 -11.14
C ALA A 340 11.77 -12.16 -10.57
N GLN A 341 10.88 -11.64 -9.71
CA GLN A 341 11.10 -10.36 -9.05
C GLN A 341 12.23 -10.42 -8.01
N LEU A 342 12.36 -11.50 -7.22
CA LEU A 342 13.47 -11.68 -6.28
C LEU A 342 14.82 -11.69 -7.00
N LEU A 343 14.94 -12.45 -8.10
CA LEU A 343 16.15 -12.49 -8.92
C LEU A 343 16.45 -11.14 -9.58
N LYS A 344 15.43 -10.33 -9.88
CA LYS A 344 15.64 -8.97 -10.39
C LYS A 344 16.13 -8.03 -9.28
N SER A 345 15.53 -8.11 -8.09
CA SER A 345 15.74 -7.14 -7.02
C SER A 345 16.98 -7.40 -6.17
N ILE A 346 17.21 -8.66 -5.80
CA ILE A 346 18.17 -9.06 -4.76
C ILE A 346 19.13 -10.20 -5.16
N ARG A 347 19.26 -10.51 -6.47
CA ARG A 347 20.14 -11.60 -6.92
C ARG A 347 21.60 -11.45 -6.48
N LYS A 348 22.10 -10.21 -6.32
CA LYS A 348 23.50 -9.97 -5.96
C LYS A 348 23.77 -10.27 -4.49
N GLU A 349 22.72 -10.28 -3.69
CA GLU A 349 22.70 -10.50 -2.25
C GLU A 349 22.51 -12.00 -1.93
N MET A 350 21.91 -12.77 -2.86
CA MET A 350 21.73 -14.22 -2.74
C MET A 350 23.03 -15.02 -2.91
N HIS A 351 23.13 -16.15 -2.20
CA HIS A 351 24.19 -17.14 -2.42
C HIS A 351 24.11 -17.77 -3.82
N LYS A 352 25.26 -18.04 -4.45
CA LYS A 352 25.34 -18.56 -5.82
C LYS A 352 24.71 -19.95 -5.93
N GLU A 353 24.82 -20.76 -4.90
CA GLU A 353 24.25 -22.09 -4.79
C GLU A 353 22.72 -22.01 -4.85
N THR A 354 22.11 -21.12 -4.07
CA THR A 354 20.67 -20.86 -4.05
C THR A 354 20.17 -20.41 -5.41
N VAL A 355 20.86 -19.48 -6.07
CA VAL A 355 20.48 -19.04 -7.42
C VAL A 355 20.56 -20.20 -8.42
N SER A 356 21.62 -21.02 -8.33
CA SER A 356 21.81 -22.17 -9.21
C SER A 356 20.73 -23.23 -9.02
N GLU A 357 20.33 -23.49 -7.78
CA GLU A 357 19.26 -24.40 -7.43
C GLU A 357 17.91 -23.91 -7.97
N ILE A 358 17.57 -22.64 -7.75
CA ILE A 358 16.34 -22.03 -8.30
C ILE A 358 16.30 -22.16 -9.82
N MET A 359 17.39 -21.83 -10.51
CA MET A 359 17.47 -21.92 -11.97
C MET A 359 17.35 -23.36 -12.47
N ARG A 360 18.02 -24.31 -11.81
CA ARG A 360 17.92 -25.74 -12.14
C ARG A 360 16.49 -26.23 -12.01
N THR A 361 15.83 -25.96 -10.89
CA THR A 361 14.45 -26.40 -10.66
C THR A 361 13.49 -25.79 -11.68
N PHE A 362 13.65 -24.52 -12.05
CA PHE A 362 12.83 -23.94 -13.13
C PHE A 362 13.07 -24.62 -14.47
N VAL A 363 14.32 -24.90 -14.84
CA VAL A 363 14.63 -25.61 -16.08
C VAL A 363 14.00 -27.01 -16.08
N ASP A 364 14.12 -27.76 -14.98
CA ASP A 364 13.54 -29.10 -14.85
C ASP A 364 12.01 -29.08 -14.97
N ILE A 365 11.36 -28.09 -14.35
CA ILE A 365 9.91 -27.90 -14.41
C ILE A 365 9.42 -27.53 -15.81
N PHE A 366 10.08 -26.58 -16.47
CA PHE A 366 9.62 -26.08 -17.79
C PHE A 366 10.04 -26.99 -18.95
N ASN A 367 11.02 -27.86 -18.76
CA ASN A 367 11.35 -28.92 -19.71
C ASN A 367 10.41 -30.14 -19.60
N ASP A 368 9.50 -30.17 -18.63
CA ASP A 368 8.51 -31.25 -18.49
C ASP A 368 7.49 -31.20 -19.65
N SER A 369 7.54 -32.21 -20.50
CA SER A 369 6.70 -32.34 -21.69
C SER A 369 5.21 -32.49 -21.36
N GLN A 370 4.86 -33.04 -20.20
CA GLN A 370 3.48 -33.18 -19.75
C GLN A 370 2.90 -31.82 -19.36
N LEU A 371 3.70 -30.95 -18.74
CA LEU A 371 3.30 -29.59 -18.39
C LEU A 371 3.15 -28.70 -19.62
N SER A 372 4.04 -28.86 -20.61
CA SER A 372 3.90 -28.19 -21.90
C SER A 372 2.56 -28.52 -22.56
N GLY A 373 2.17 -29.81 -22.59
CA GLY A 373 0.88 -30.24 -23.15
C GLY A 373 -0.37 -29.68 -22.44
N VAL A 374 -0.25 -29.32 -21.16
CA VAL A 374 -1.34 -28.70 -20.36
C VAL A 374 -1.41 -27.18 -20.57
N LEU A 375 -0.30 -26.53 -20.94
CA LEU A 375 -0.24 -25.08 -21.18
C LEU A 375 -0.68 -24.68 -22.59
N TYR A 376 -0.54 -25.59 -23.57
CA TYR A 376 -0.91 -25.36 -24.98
C TYR A 376 -2.31 -25.87 -25.38
N ASN A 377 -3.07 -26.44 -24.44
CA ASN A 377 -4.48 -26.86 -24.59
C ASN A 377 -5.37 -26.12 -23.58
#